data_AF-A0A937B9Q5-F1
#
_entry.id   AF-A0A937B9Q5-F1
#
_cell.length_a   1.000
_cell.length_b   1.000
_cell.length_c   1.000
_cell.angle_alpha   90.00
_cell.angle_beta   90.00
_cell.angle_gamma   90.00
#
_symmetry.space_group_name_H-M   'P 1'
#
loop_
_entity.id
_entity.type
_entity.pdbx_description
1 polymer ?
#
loop_
_entity_poly.entity_id
_entity_poly.type
_entity_poly.pdbx_seq_one_letter_code
_entity_poly.pdbx_strand_id
1 'polypeptide(L)'
;MIHLNQAAPRKRSSRCWRKAFAYASQTIDVMTEKDLNEKVEFIAGTMTRRRILLLMTDHLTHHRGQLVVYLRMKNVEPPKYVGW
;
A
#
# COMPACT_ATOMS: atom_id res chain seq x y z
N MET A 1 -4.94 28.07 -6.49
CA MET A 1 -3.57 27.65 -6.14
C MET A 1 -3.68 26.79 -4.88
N ILE A 2 -3.75 25.47 -5.03
CA ILE A 2 -3.98 24.56 -3.89
C ILE A 2 -2.64 24.40 -3.16
N HIS A 3 -2.52 25.00 -1.99
CA HIS A 3 -1.38 24.82 -1.10
C HIS A 3 -1.40 23.40 -0.52
N LEU A 4 -0.85 22.43 -1.25
CA LEU A 4 -0.46 21.13 -0.69
C LEU A 4 0.92 21.29 -0.03
N ASN A 5 0.97 21.88 1.17
CA ASN A 5 2.15 21.77 2.01
C ASN A 5 1.74 21.40 3.44
N GLN A 6 1.46 20.12 3.64
CA GLN A 6 1.60 19.49 4.94
C GLN A 6 2.25 18.13 4.77
N ALA A 7 3.57 18.11 4.59
CA ALA A 7 4.34 16.90 4.81
C ALA A 7 4.23 16.55 6.31
N ALA A 8 3.47 15.50 6.64
CA ALA A 8 3.38 15.01 8.00
C ALA A 8 4.78 14.62 8.52
N PRO A 9 5.14 14.90 9.79
CA PRO A 9 6.46 14.56 10.34
C PRO A 9 6.79 13.08 10.13
N ARG A 10 8.02 12.75 9.75
CA ARG A 10 8.47 11.38 9.44
C ARG A 10 8.00 10.34 10.47
N LYS A 11 8.13 10.64 11.76
CA LYS A 11 7.70 9.76 12.87
C LYS A 11 6.18 9.51 12.88
N ARG A 12 5.38 10.52 12.55
CA ARG A 12 3.91 10.41 12.44
C ARG A 12 3.55 9.51 11.26
N SER A 13 4.16 9.74 10.10
CA SER A 13 3.92 8.94 8.90
C SER A 13 4.26 7.47 9.12
N SER A 14 5.44 7.15 9.67
CA SER A 14 5.82 5.74 9.96
C SER A 14 4.87 5.04 10.92
N ARG A 15 4.29 5.75 11.89
CA ARG A 15 3.28 5.19 12.81
C ARG A 15 1.96 4.92 12.09
N CYS A 16 1.51 5.83 11.23
CA CYS A 16 0.30 5.61 10.42
C CYS A 16 0.47 4.40 9.50
N TRP A 17 1.61 4.27 8.82
CA TRP A 17 1.91 3.10 7.98
C TRP A 17 1.85 1.80 8.77
N ARG A 18 2.51 1.72 9.93
CA ARG A 18 2.46 0.52 10.78
C ARG A 18 1.03 0.13 11.18
N LYS A 19 0.21 1.12 11.55
CA LYS A 19 -1.20 0.87 11.89
C LYS A 19 -2.01 0.38 10.69
N ALA A 20 -1.82 0.98 9.52
CA ALA A 20 -2.51 0.58 8.31
C ALA A 20 -2.16 -0.86 7.89
N PHE A 21 -0.87 -1.23 7.91
CA PHE A 21 -0.44 -2.59 7.60
C PHE A 21 -0.90 -3.61 8.64
N ALA A 22 -0.87 -3.27 9.93
CA ALA A 22 -1.40 -4.15 10.99
C ALA A 22 -2.91 -4.42 10.81
N TYR A 23 -3.68 -3.36 10.52
CA TYR A 23 -5.11 -3.49 10.24
C TYR A 23 -5.36 -4.36 9.01
N ALA A 24 -4.63 -4.12 7.91
CA ALA A 24 -4.75 -4.92 6.70
C ALA A 24 -4.46 -6.40 6.94
N SER A 25 -3.34 -6.71 7.64
CA SER A 25 -2.97 -8.09 7.98
C SER A 25 -4.06 -8.77 8.81
N GLN A 26 -4.50 -8.14 9.91
CA GLN A 26 -5.53 -8.70 10.79
C GLN A 26 -6.86 -8.91 10.06
N THR A 27 -7.20 -8.01 9.14
CA THR A 27 -8.42 -8.13 8.34
C THR A 27 -8.33 -9.30 7.40
N ILE A 28 -7.21 -9.45 6.68
CA ILE A 28 -7.00 -10.52 5.70
C ILE A 28 -6.94 -11.89 6.38
N ASP A 29 -6.32 -11.99 7.55
CA ASP A 29 -6.14 -13.25 8.30
C ASP A 29 -7.47 -13.94 8.67
N VAL A 30 -8.56 -13.17 8.81
CA VAL A 30 -9.88 -13.69 9.17
C VAL A 30 -10.83 -13.82 7.98
N MET A 31 -10.41 -13.47 6.76
CA MET A 31 -11.25 -13.59 5.58
C MET A 31 -11.42 -15.05 5.16
N THR A 32 -12.65 -15.43 4.85
CA THR A 32 -12.96 -16.74 4.27
C THR A 32 -12.86 -16.71 2.74
N GLU A 33 -12.82 -17.89 2.12
CA GLU A 33 -12.93 -18.03 0.67
C GLU A 33 -14.20 -17.38 0.12
N LYS A 34 -15.31 -17.42 0.86
CA LYS A 34 -16.54 -16.73 0.48
C LYS A 34 -16.33 -15.21 0.44
N ASP A 35 -15.70 -14.64 1.45
CA ASP A 35 -15.42 -13.19 1.51
C ASP A 35 -14.50 -12.76 0.37
N LEU A 36 -13.48 -13.55 0.05
CA LEU A 36 -12.53 -13.26 -1.03
C LEU A 36 -13.20 -13.27 -2.42
N ASN A 37 -14.24 -14.08 -2.61
CA ASN A 37 -15.00 -14.17 -3.85
C ASN A 37 -16.17 -13.18 -3.95
N GLU A 38 -16.49 -12.45 -2.88
CA GLU A 38 -17.54 -11.43 -2.88
C GLU A 38 -17.19 -10.29 -3.85
N LYS A 39 -18.14 -9.92 -4.71
CA LYS A 39 -18.04 -8.78 -5.62
C LYS A 39 -18.51 -7.52 -4.91
N VAL A 40 -17.70 -6.46 -5.03
CA VAL A 40 -17.99 -5.13 -4.48
C VAL A 40 -17.81 -4.08 -5.57
N GLU A 41 -18.57 -2.99 -5.46
CA GLU A 41 -18.34 -1.81 -6.28
C GLU A 41 -17.02 -1.14 -5.87
N PHE A 42 -16.18 -0.86 -6.84
CA PHE A 42 -14.88 -0.23 -6.64
C PHE A 42 -14.67 0.87 -7.67
N ILE A 43 -13.75 1.79 -7.39
CA ILE A 43 -13.49 2.97 -8.23
C ILE A 43 -13.12 2.62 -9.68
N ALA A 44 -12.63 1.39 -9.93
CA ALA A 44 -12.27 0.86 -11.23
C ALA A 44 -13.29 -0.16 -11.78
N GLY A 45 -14.54 -0.10 -11.30
CA GLY A 45 -15.62 -1.03 -11.61
C GLY A 45 -15.76 -2.17 -10.60
N THR A 46 -16.80 -2.99 -10.76
CA THR A 46 -17.09 -4.12 -9.87
C THR A 46 -15.96 -5.15 -9.88
N MET A 47 -15.44 -5.51 -8.71
CA MET A 47 -14.35 -6.46 -8.55
C MET A 47 -14.56 -7.37 -7.34
N THR A 48 -13.94 -8.56 -7.34
CA THR A 48 -13.91 -9.37 -6.12
C THR A 48 -12.95 -8.75 -5.10
N ARG A 49 -13.22 -8.95 -3.80
CA ARG A 49 -12.29 -8.50 -2.74
C ARG A 49 -10.87 -9.04 -2.96
N ARG A 50 -10.72 -10.30 -3.40
CA ARG A 50 -9.42 -10.88 -3.79
C ARG A 50 -8.71 -10.07 -4.88
N ARG A 51 -9.42 -9.66 -5.92
CA ARG A 51 -8.84 -8.87 -7.02
C ARG A 51 -8.37 -7.50 -6.52
N ILE A 52 -9.11 -6.88 -5.59
CA ILE A 52 -8.71 -5.62 -4.96
C ILE A 52 -7.45 -5.82 -4.12
N LEU A 53 -7.35 -6.90 -3.33
CA LEU A 53 -6.13 -7.21 -2.57
C LEU A 53 -4.91 -7.39 -3.48
N LEU A 54 -5.06 -8.10 -4.60
CA LEU A 54 -4.00 -8.25 -5.60
C LEU A 54 -3.61 -6.90 -6.22
N LEU A 55 -4.58 -6.07 -6.58
CA LEU A 55 -4.36 -4.71 -7.08
C LEU A 55 -3.57 -3.86 -6.06
N MET A 56 -3.92 -3.94 -4.77
CA MET A 56 -3.22 -3.21 -3.73
C MET A 56 -1.76 -3.65 -3.57
N THR A 57 -1.47 -4.94 -3.71
CA THR A 57 -0.09 -5.48 -3.70
C THR A 57 0.74 -4.96 -4.86
N ASP A 58 0.15 -4.92 -6.07
CA ASP A 58 0.80 -4.34 -7.25
C ASP A 58 1.04 -2.83 -7.08
N HIS A 59 0.03 -2.11 -6.60
CA HIS A 59 0.10 -0.67 -6.35
C HIS A 59 1.17 -0.31 -5.30
N LEU A 60 1.30 -1.11 -4.24
CA LEU A 60 2.39 -0.97 -3.25
C LEU A 60 3.76 -1.21 -3.90
N THR A 61 3.88 -2.21 -4.78
CA THR A 61 5.13 -2.50 -5.49
C THR A 61 5.51 -1.34 -6.43
N HIS A 62 4.54 -0.78 -7.15
CA HIS A 62 4.71 0.40 -7.98
C HIS A 62 5.26 1.60 -7.20
N HIS A 63 4.60 1.98 -6.09
CA HIS A 63 5.06 3.11 -5.28
C HIS A 63 6.38 2.86 -4.55
N ARG A 64 6.66 1.62 -4.14
CA ARG A 64 7.97 1.24 -3.62
C ARG A 64 9.08 1.44 -4.66
N GLY A 65 8.83 1.10 -5.92
CA GLY A 65 9.75 1.38 -7.03
C GLY A 65 10.06 2.88 -7.17
N GLN A 66 9.03 3.73 -7.10
CA GLN A 66 9.21 5.18 -7.12
C GLN A 66 10.06 5.68 -5.93
N LEU A 67 9.82 5.15 -4.73
CA LEU A 67 10.61 5.50 -3.54
C LEU A 67 12.10 5.12 -3.70
N VAL A 68 12.39 3.96 -4.30
CA VAL A 68 13.78 3.54 -4.60
C VAL A 68 14.46 4.56 -5.52
N VAL A 69 13.77 5.03 -6.56
CA VAL A 69 14.28 6.08 -7.46
C VAL A 69 14.57 7.36 -6.68
N TYR A 70 13.66 7.80 -5.80
CA TYR A 70 13.89 8.99 -4.98
C TYR A 70 15.05 8.86 -4.01
N LEU A 71 15.25 7.71 -3.38
CA LEU A 71 16.41 7.47 -2.51
C LEU A 71 17.71 7.63 -3.30
N ARG A 72 17.80 7.04 -4.49
CA ARG A 72 18.96 7.17 -5.38
C ARG A 72 19.20 8.61 -5.83
N MET A 73 18.15 9.35 -6.21
CA MET A 73 18.25 10.78 -6.55
C MET A 73 18.75 11.65 -5.39
N LYS A 74 18.64 11.15 -4.15
CA LYS A 74 19.14 11.80 -2.94
C LYS A 74 20.45 11.20 -2.43
N ASN A 75 21.13 10.37 -3.23
CA ASN A 75 22.35 9.65 -2.85
C ASN A 75 22.20 8.83 -1.55
N VAL A 76 21.00 8.32 -1.28
CA VAL A 76 20.73 7.38 -0.19
C VAL A 76 20.62 5.98 -0.77
N GLU A 77 21.43 5.05 -0.27
CA GLU A 77 21.38 3.66 -0.71
C GLU A 77 20.02 3.03 -0.33
N PRO A 78 19.24 2.53 -1.31
CA PRO A 78 17.97 1.89 -1.01
C PRO A 78 18.18 0.53 -0.32
N PRO A 79 17.24 0.10 0.55
CA PRO A 79 17.24 -1.26 1.07
C PRO A 79 17.25 -2.29 -0.07
N LYS A 80 17.93 -3.43 0.15
CA LYS A 80 17.92 -4.55 -0.80
C LYS A 80 16.49 -5.01 -1.06
N TYR A 81 16.18 -5.25 -2.33
CA TYR A 81 14.91 -5.85 -2.71
C TYR A 81 14.88 -7.31 -2.25
N VAL A 82 13.91 -7.65 -1.41
CA VAL A 82 13.54 -9.03 -1.12
C VAL A 82 12.17 -9.22 -1.78
N GLY A 83 12.17 -9.96 -2.90
CA GLY A 83 10.93 -10.45 -3.51
C GLY A 83 10.63 -11.77 -2.85
N TRP A 84 9.43 -11.86 -2.25
CA TRP A 84 8.84 -13.08 -1.66
C TRP A 84 9.76 -13.82 -0.68
#